data_AF-A0A4Y7Q156-F1
#
_entry.id   AF-A0A4Y7Q156-F1
#
_cell.length_a   1.000
_cell.length_b   1.000
_cell.length_c   1.000
_cell.angle_alpha   90.00
_cell.angle_beta   90.00
_cell.angle_gamma   90.00
#
_symmetry.space_group_name_H-M   'P 1'
#
loop_
_entity.id
_entity.type
_entity.pdbx_description
1 polymer ?
#
loop_
_entity_poly.entity_id
_entity_poly.type
_entity_poly.pdbx_seq_one_letter_code
_entity_poly.pdbx_strand_id
1 'polypeptide(L)'
;MDFEIWSPWVFVPYPLRIPTEDKQAEWNPILDILLRNSEIWRNINVMAMQPHLMDRLVSVIPKRTPMVRKIFIDAQNRLSITTLFTAPLIYLTHLTIEAPARSSPCSSGLILDNLRSLNLSVVETSDVVECLSRSPRLEEVRALITVNKLFRHESGNFRARFCLGHLHFVHLSLYMRRQHQELYFGGLFDHIDIPKLQTLRL
;
A
#
# COMPACT_ATOMS: atom_id res chain seq x y z
N MET A 1 25.59 -9.78 -22.21
CA MET A 1 24.35 -10.58 -22.28
C MET A 1 24.36 -11.37 -20.99
N ASP A 2 23.72 -10.83 -19.97
CA ASP A 2 23.65 -11.45 -18.65
C ASP A 2 22.18 -11.59 -18.31
N PHE A 3 21.74 -12.84 -18.26
CA PHE A 3 20.43 -13.24 -17.77
C PHE A 3 20.54 -13.44 -16.26
N GLU A 4 19.95 -12.56 -15.46
CA GLU A 4 19.57 -12.91 -14.10
C GLU A 4 18.09 -13.27 -14.05
N ILE A 5 17.85 -14.58 -13.99
CA ILE A 5 16.57 -15.21 -13.72
C ILE A 5 16.37 -15.14 -12.21
N TRP A 6 15.47 -14.27 -11.74
CA TRP A 6 14.94 -14.33 -10.38
C TRP A 6 13.60 -15.07 -10.41
N SER A 7 13.57 -16.25 -9.81
CA SER A 7 12.38 -17.10 -9.60
C SER A 7 12.68 -18.01 -8.40
N PRO A 8 11.69 -18.56 -7.66
CA PRO A 8 10.39 -18.06 -7.25
C PRO A 8 10.27 -18.05 -5.71
N TRP A 9 9.54 -17.10 -5.12
CA TRP A 9 9.23 -17.17 -3.69
C TRP A 9 8.22 -18.27 -3.40
N VAL A 10 8.70 -19.40 -2.90
CA VAL A 10 7.87 -20.44 -2.27
C VAL A 10 7.47 -19.91 -0.89
N PHE A 11 6.19 -19.59 -0.73
CA PHE A 11 5.60 -19.26 0.56
C PHE A 11 5.62 -20.52 1.44
N VAL A 12 6.54 -20.60 2.39
CA VAL A 12 6.50 -21.58 3.48
C VAL A 12 5.80 -20.91 4.66
N PRO A 13 4.58 -21.33 5.06
CA PRO A 13 3.94 -20.79 6.24
C PRO A 13 4.68 -21.33 7.47
N TYR A 14 5.61 -20.55 8.03
CA TYR A 14 6.07 -20.81 9.38
C TYR A 14 4.90 -20.55 10.34
N PRO A 15 4.59 -21.46 11.27
CA PRO A 15 3.63 -21.15 12.32
C PRO A 15 4.22 -20.03 13.18
N LEU A 16 3.66 -18.83 13.08
CA LEU A 16 3.92 -17.73 14.01
C LEU A 16 3.54 -18.22 15.41
N ARG A 17 4.54 -18.57 16.22
CA ARG A 17 4.38 -18.69 17.67
C ARG A 17 3.97 -17.32 18.18
N ILE A 18 2.68 -17.15 18.50
CA ILE A 18 2.16 -15.96 19.16
C ILE A 18 2.98 -15.78 20.43
N PRO A 19 3.70 -14.65 20.62
CA PRO A 19 4.40 -14.40 21.87
C PRO A 19 3.39 -14.40 23.01
N THR A 20 3.69 -15.11 24.10
CA THR A 20 2.95 -15.07 25.36
C THR A 20 2.79 -13.63 25.85
N GLU A 21 1.73 -13.32 26.60
CA GLU A 21 1.40 -11.97 27.10
C GLU A 21 2.60 -11.25 27.73
N ASP A 22 3.49 -12.00 28.40
CA ASP A 22 4.72 -11.47 29.01
C ASP A 22 5.64 -10.72 28.04
N LYS A 23 5.70 -11.13 26.76
CA LYS A 23 6.53 -10.46 25.75
C LYS A 23 5.90 -9.17 25.22
N GLN A 24 4.59 -9.00 25.32
CA GLN A 24 3.92 -7.76 24.88
C GLN A 24 4.22 -6.59 25.82
N ALA A 25 4.33 -6.86 27.13
CA ALA A 25 4.68 -5.85 28.13
C ALA A 25 6.07 -5.23 27.88
N GLU A 26 7.00 -6.01 27.31
CA GLU A 26 8.36 -5.54 27.02
C GLU A 26 8.44 -4.60 25.80
N TRP A 27 7.62 -4.81 24.77
CA TRP A 27 7.67 -4.00 23.55
C TRP A 27 7.03 -2.62 23.68
N ASN A 28 6.04 -2.47 24.56
CA ASN A 28 5.31 -1.21 24.72
C ASN A 28 6.21 -0.03 25.15
N PRO A 29 7.06 -0.15 26.19
CA PRO A 29 7.99 0.91 26.57
C PRO A 29 8.99 1.26 25.45
N ILE A 30 9.49 0.25 24.73
CA ILE A 30 10.43 0.45 23.62
C ILE A 30 9.75 1.24 22.51
N LEU A 31 8.54 0.83 22.12
CA LEU A 31 7.76 1.52 21.10
C LEU A 31 7.45 2.96 21.54
N ASP A 32 7.12 3.19 22.80
CA ASP A 32 6.87 4.53 23.32
C ASP A 32 8.11 5.45 23.23
N ILE A 33 9.30 4.93 23.54
CA ILE A 33 10.55 5.68 23.38
C ILE A 33 10.80 6.00 21.90
N LEU A 34 10.62 5.03 21.01
CA LEU A 34 10.78 5.22 19.57
C LEU A 34 9.81 6.28 19.04
N LEU A 35 8.53 6.21 19.43
CA LEU A 35 7.49 7.13 19.00
C LEU A 35 7.65 8.54 19.57
N ARG A 36 8.28 8.72 20.74
CA ARG A 36 8.64 10.04 21.27
C ARG A 36 9.74 10.73 20.46
N ASN A 37 10.58 9.96 19.78
CA ASN A 37 11.69 10.47 18.96
C ASN A 37 11.40 10.38 17.46
N SER A 38 10.13 10.24 17.07
CA SER A 38 9.73 9.97 15.69
C SER A 38 9.68 11.20 14.78
N GLU A 39 9.80 12.40 15.34
CA GLU A 39 9.75 13.68 14.61
C GLU A 39 10.80 13.79 13.50
N ILE A 40 11.98 13.19 13.73
CA ILE A 40 13.11 13.21 12.80
C ILE A 40 13.11 12.03 11.83
N TRP A 41 12.13 11.12 11.91
CA TRP A 41 12.09 9.94 11.07
C TRP A 41 11.81 10.31 9.61
N ARG A 42 12.69 9.84 8.73
CA ARG A 42 12.59 10.07 7.28
C ARG A 42 12.27 8.80 6.50
N ASN A 43 12.80 7.67 6.96
CA ASN A 43 12.59 6.37 6.33
C ASN A 43 12.11 5.43 7.41
N ILE A 44 10.93 4.85 7.22
CA ILE A 44 10.31 3.93 8.15
C ILE A 44 10.20 2.59 7.45
N ASN A 45 10.77 1.55 8.06
CA ASN A 45 10.65 0.18 7.62
C ASN A 45 10.12 -0.64 8.80
N VAL A 46 8.95 -1.23 8.64
CA VAL A 46 8.27 -2.02 9.67
C VAL A 46 7.98 -3.39 9.08
N MET A 47 8.54 -4.44 9.69
CA MET A 47 8.38 -5.82 9.23
C MET A 47 7.81 -6.70 10.34
N ALA A 48 6.84 -7.53 9.98
CA ALA A 48 6.39 -8.72 10.73
C ALA A 48 6.25 -8.54 12.25
N MET A 49 5.68 -7.40 12.70
CA MET A 49 5.33 -7.17 14.10
C MET A 49 4.00 -7.82 14.48
N GLN A 50 3.75 -7.98 15.78
CA GLN A 50 2.42 -8.33 16.27
C GLN A 50 1.38 -7.32 15.76
N PRO A 51 0.17 -7.74 15.34
CA PRO A 51 -0.82 -6.86 14.71
C PRO A 51 -1.11 -5.57 15.49
N HIS A 52 -1.28 -5.66 16.81
CA HIS A 52 -1.57 -4.51 17.65
C HIS A 52 -0.42 -3.50 17.71
N LEU A 53 0.84 -3.93 17.64
CA LEU A 53 2.00 -3.03 17.57
C LEU A 53 2.05 -2.33 16.22
N MET A 54 1.75 -3.06 15.14
CA MET A 54 1.66 -2.51 13.80
C MET A 54 0.56 -1.44 13.73
N ASP A 55 -0.66 -1.75 14.18
CA ASP A 55 -1.77 -0.81 14.21
C ASP A 55 -1.44 0.46 15.00
N ARG A 56 -0.82 0.29 16.18
CA ARG A 56 -0.38 1.41 17.02
C ARG A 56 0.64 2.28 16.28
N LEU A 57 1.64 1.68 15.64
CA LEU A 57 2.68 2.39 14.92
C LEU A 57 2.12 3.12 13.69
N VAL A 58 1.29 2.46 12.88
CA VAL A 58 0.65 3.03 11.70
C VAL A 58 -0.31 4.19 12.07
N SER A 59 -0.96 4.12 13.23
CA SER A 59 -1.85 5.20 13.71
C SER A 59 -1.13 6.51 14.09
N VAL A 60 0.15 6.44 14.43
CA VAL A 60 0.93 7.60 14.92
C VAL A 60 1.86 8.19 13.88
N ILE A 61 2.33 7.39 12.90
CA ILE A 61 3.21 7.85 11.82
C ILE A 61 2.73 9.19 11.24
N PRO A 62 1.46 9.33 10.78
CA PRO A 62 1.06 10.52 10.03
C PRO A 62 1.14 11.81 10.83
N LYS A 63 0.95 11.72 12.15
CA LYS A 63 0.92 12.88 13.03
C LYS A 63 2.27 13.20 13.65
N ARG A 64 3.14 12.19 13.82
CA ARG A 64 4.40 12.32 14.55
C ARG A 64 5.65 12.28 13.69
N THR A 65 5.54 11.93 12.41
CA THR A 65 6.69 11.89 11.49
C THR A 65 6.50 12.88 10.34
N PRO A 66 6.50 14.20 10.61
CA PRO A 66 6.23 15.21 9.58
C PRO A 66 7.29 15.21 8.47
N MET A 67 8.50 14.70 8.72
CA MET A 67 9.62 14.64 7.77
C MET A 67 9.71 13.31 7.01
N VAL A 68 8.72 12.43 7.13
CA VAL A 68 8.75 11.10 6.50
C VAL A 68 8.76 11.20 4.98
N ARG A 69 9.65 10.44 4.35
CA ARG A 69 9.86 10.37 2.91
C ARG A 69 9.59 9.00 2.34
N LYS A 70 9.90 7.94 3.09
CA LYS A 70 9.73 6.55 2.67
C LYS A 70 9.06 5.75 3.78
N ILE A 71 8.01 5.02 3.43
CA ILE A 71 7.33 4.08 4.32
C ILE A 71 7.32 2.72 3.63
N PHE A 72 7.85 1.73 4.32
CA PHE A 72 7.74 0.32 3.97
C PHE A 72 7.07 -0.41 5.14
N ILE A 73 6.00 -1.13 4.85
CA ILE A 73 5.26 -1.93 5.82
C ILE A 73 5.09 -3.33 5.23
N ASP A 74 5.63 -4.32 5.93
CA ASP A 74 5.38 -5.74 5.67
C ASP A 74 4.62 -6.31 6.87
N ALA A 75 3.39 -6.77 6.62
CA ALA A 75 2.55 -7.39 7.63
C ALA A 75 1.86 -8.64 7.09
N GLN A 76 1.95 -9.73 7.85
CA GLN A 76 1.33 -11.01 7.49
C GLN A 76 -0.20 -10.98 7.66
N ASN A 77 -0.71 -10.06 8.47
CA ASN A 77 -2.13 -9.94 8.81
C ASN A 77 -2.78 -8.76 8.10
N ARG A 78 -4.11 -8.76 8.07
CA ARG A 78 -4.88 -7.65 7.50
C ARG A 78 -4.59 -6.36 8.24
N LEU A 79 -4.17 -5.33 7.51
CA LEU A 79 -3.83 -4.02 8.05
C LEU A 79 -4.80 -2.96 7.50
N SER A 80 -5.32 -2.10 8.38
CA SER A 80 -6.08 -0.92 7.97
C SER A 80 -5.11 0.22 7.70
N ILE A 81 -4.83 0.49 6.43
CA ILE A 81 -3.88 1.54 6.02
C ILE A 81 -4.51 2.94 5.96
N THR A 82 -5.83 3.03 6.14
CA THR A 82 -6.58 4.29 6.16
C THR A 82 -6.02 5.28 7.17
N THR A 83 -5.49 4.79 8.29
CA THR A 83 -4.89 5.60 9.34
C THR A 83 -3.66 6.36 8.84
N LEU A 84 -2.89 5.82 7.88
CA LEU A 84 -1.75 6.52 7.27
C LEU A 84 -2.16 7.80 6.56
N PHE A 85 -3.41 7.87 6.10
CA PHE A 85 -3.97 8.97 5.33
C PHE A 85 -4.88 9.88 6.16
N THR A 86 -4.64 9.95 7.48
CA THR A 86 -5.36 10.84 8.41
C THR A 86 -4.68 12.19 8.62
N ALA A 87 -3.45 12.36 8.14
CA ALA A 87 -2.71 13.61 8.19
C ALA A 87 -1.88 13.81 6.90
N PRO A 88 -1.54 15.05 6.53
CA PRO A 88 -0.78 15.34 5.32
C PRO A 88 0.67 14.85 5.47
N LEU A 89 1.05 13.87 4.65
CA LEU A 89 2.41 13.35 4.56
C LEU A 89 3.17 14.08 3.45
N ILE A 90 3.42 15.38 3.65
CA ILE A 90 3.87 16.32 2.61
C ILE A 90 5.16 15.86 1.91
N TYR A 91 6.11 15.26 2.64
CA TYR A 91 7.39 14.82 2.07
C TYR A 91 7.41 13.36 1.62
N LEU A 92 6.30 12.63 1.75
CA LEU A 92 6.24 11.23 1.37
C LEU A 92 6.42 11.09 -0.14
N THR A 93 7.43 10.32 -0.52
CA THR A 93 7.80 10.07 -1.92
C THR A 93 7.68 8.60 -2.29
N HIS A 94 7.83 7.68 -1.32
CA HIS A 94 7.75 6.25 -1.55
C HIS A 94 6.87 5.59 -0.50
N LEU A 95 5.89 4.80 -0.95
CA LEU A 95 5.03 4.01 -0.09
C LEU A 95 5.01 2.57 -0.57
N THR A 96 5.35 1.64 0.30
CA THR A 96 5.28 0.20 0.06
C THR A 96 4.51 -0.48 1.18
N ILE A 97 3.49 -1.23 0.80
CA ILE A 97 2.62 -1.98 1.73
C ILE A 97 2.51 -3.41 1.24
N GLU A 98 3.25 -4.29 1.88
CA GLU A 98 3.25 -5.74 1.68
C GLU A 98 2.38 -6.40 2.75
N ALA A 99 1.07 -6.17 2.68
CA ALA A 99 0.11 -6.74 3.62
C ALA A 99 -1.26 -6.85 2.95
N PRO A 100 -2.11 -7.83 3.31
CA PRO A 100 -3.51 -7.85 2.88
C PRO A 100 -4.25 -6.61 3.40
N ALA A 101 -4.18 -5.50 2.66
CA ALA A 101 -4.69 -4.22 3.11
C ALA A 101 -6.15 -4.07 2.71
N ARG A 102 -6.90 -3.35 3.54
CA ARG A 102 -8.17 -2.74 3.13
C ARG A 102 -7.98 -1.24 3.20
N SER A 103 -8.05 -0.54 2.07
CA SER A 103 -8.40 0.89 2.13
C SER A 103 -9.91 0.99 1.99
N SER A 104 -10.60 1.08 3.12
CA SER A 104 -11.96 1.62 3.09
C SER A 104 -11.89 3.08 2.62
N PRO A 105 -12.85 3.58 1.83
CA PRO A 105 -12.81 4.93 1.28
C PRO A 105 -12.83 5.95 2.40
N CYS A 106 -11.66 6.48 2.75
CA CYS A 106 -11.55 7.54 3.74
C CYS A 106 -11.61 8.88 3.02
N SER A 107 -12.77 9.50 3.19
CA SER A 107 -13.23 10.86 2.87
C SER A 107 -12.30 12.03 3.27
N SER A 108 -11.02 11.80 3.56
CA SER A 108 -10.13 12.83 4.08
C SER A 108 -9.70 13.85 3.02
N GLY A 109 -9.92 13.59 1.72
CA GLY A 109 -9.54 14.50 0.62
C GLY A 109 -8.04 14.79 0.55
N LEU A 110 -7.22 14.08 1.33
CA LEU A 110 -5.79 14.36 1.44
C LEU A 110 -5.05 13.90 0.19
N ILE A 111 -4.37 14.84 -0.48
CA ILE A 111 -3.59 14.59 -1.68
C ILE A 111 -2.16 14.17 -1.29
N LEU A 112 -1.64 13.15 -1.97
CA LEU A 112 -0.27 12.65 -1.83
C LEU A 112 0.62 13.33 -2.88
N ASP A 113 0.74 14.66 -2.77
CA ASP A 113 1.32 15.53 -3.81
C ASP A 113 2.74 15.18 -4.25
N ASN A 114 3.53 14.58 -3.36
CA ASN A 114 4.92 14.27 -3.63
C ASN A 114 5.20 12.78 -3.78
N LEU A 115 4.16 11.93 -3.73
CA LEU A 115 4.33 10.49 -3.91
C LEU A 115 4.77 10.20 -5.35
N ARG A 116 5.91 9.52 -5.48
CA ARG A 116 6.53 9.14 -6.77
C ARG A 116 6.45 7.64 -7.01
N SER A 117 6.58 6.83 -5.96
CA SER A 117 6.55 5.38 -6.07
C SER A 117 5.53 4.79 -5.09
N LEU A 118 4.63 3.96 -5.63
CA LEU A 118 3.61 3.25 -4.89
C LEU A 118 3.72 1.75 -5.16
N ASN A 119 3.86 0.96 -4.09
CA ASN A 119 3.83 -0.50 -4.15
C ASN A 119 2.80 -1.05 -3.16
N LEU A 120 1.79 -1.76 -3.66
CA LEU A 120 0.70 -2.32 -2.88
C LEU A 120 0.59 -3.82 -3.12
N SER A 121 0.54 -4.63 -2.07
CA SER A 121 0.37 -6.08 -2.18
C SER A 121 -1.00 -6.51 -1.67
N VAL A 122 -1.68 -7.41 -2.36
CA VAL A 122 -2.95 -8.02 -1.94
C VAL A 122 -4.02 -6.95 -1.61
N VAL A 123 -4.28 -6.05 -2.56
CA VAL A 123 -5.25 -4.94 -2.45
C VAL A 123 -6.44 -5.11 -3.39
N GLU A 124 -7.57 -4.45 -3.12
CA GLU A 124 -8.69 -4.43 -4.07
C GLU A 124 -8.44 -3.41 -5.20
N THR A 125 -9.08 -3.58 -6.35
CA THR A 125 -8.87 -2.66 -7.49
C THR A 125 -9.27 -1.22 -7.15
N SER A 126 -10.32 -1.02 -6.36
CA SER A 126 -10.80 0.28 -5.86
C SER A 126 -9.73 1.00 -5.05
N ASP A 127 -9.00 0.27 -4.22
CA ASP A 127 -7.91 0.77 -3.38
C ASP A 127 -6.79 1.38 -4.23
N VAL A 128 -6.44 0.67 -5.32
CA VAL A 128 -5.44 1.14 -6.28
C VAL A 128 -5.94 2.43 -6.94
N VAL A 129 -7.16 2.45 -7.48
CA VAL A 129 -7.73 3.64 -8.15
C VAL A 129 -7.79 4.84 -7.21
N GLU A 130 -8.19 4.64 -5.96
CA GLU A 130 -8.20 5.70 -4.95
C GLU A 130 -6.79 6.27 -4.73
N CYS A 131 -5.79 5.40 -4.51
CA CYS A 131 -4.40 5.84 -4.32
C CYS A 131 -3.86 6.60 -5.55
N LEU A 132 -4.19 6.14 -6.75
CA LEU A 132 -3.80 6.78 -8.00
C LEU A 132 -4.42 8.18 -8.12
N SER A 133 -5.73 8.30 -7.87
CA SER A 133 -6.46 9.57 -7.96
C SER A 133 -5.92 10.66 -7.02
N ARG A 134 -5.28 10.24 -5.91
CA ARG A 134 -4.69 11.12 -4.90
C ARG A 134 -3.22 11.42 -5.12
N SER A 135 -2.60 10.85 -6.15
CA SER A 135 -1.14 10.92 -6.36
C SER A 135 -0.80 11.53 -7.72
N PRO A 136 -1.02 12.84 -7.93
CA PRO A 136 -0.89 13.48 -9.25
C PRO A 136 0.53 13.46 -9.83
N ARG A 137 1.55 13.30 -8.97
CA ARG A 137 2.97 13.24 -9.36
C ARG A 137 3.54 11.82 -9.36
N LEU A 138 2.68 10.82 -9.31
CA LEU A 138 3.11 9.43 -9.27
C LEU A 138 3.84 9.07 -10.56
N GLU A 139 4.97 8.39 -10.40
CA GLU A 139 5.90 8.03 -11.47
C GLU A 139 5.89 6.51 -11.71
N GLU A 140 5.76 5.74 -10.62
CA GLU A 140 5.79 4.28 -10.62
C GLU A 140 4.69 3.68 -9.75
N VAL A 141 4.02 2.66 -10.29
CA VAL A 141 2.99 1.88 -9.58
C VAL A 141 3.29 0.40 -9.70
N ARG A 142 3.24 -0.30 -8.57
CA ARG A 142 3.24 -1.76 -8.46
C ARG A 142 2.03 -2.17 -7.62
N ALA A 143 1.19 -3.05 -8.13
CA ALA A 143 0.04 -3.54 -7.36
C ALA A 143 -0.22 -5.03 -7.60
N LEU A 144 -0.27 -5.82 -6.53
CA LEU A 144 -0.84 -7.16 -6.55
C LEU A 144 -2.31 -7.08 -6.13
N ILE A 145 -3.20 -7.22 -7.10
CA ILE A 145 -4.63 -7.01 -6.93
C ILE A 145 -5.32 -8.33 -6.61
N THR A 146 -6.13 -8.36 -5.55
CA THR A 146 -7.01 -9.48 -5.22
C THR A 146 -8.35 -9.28 -5.91
N VAL A 147 -8.74 -10.23 -6.75
CA VAL A 147 -10.07 -10.17 -7.38
C VAL A 147 -11.11 -10.80 -6.48
N ASN A 148 -11.92 -9.97 -5.82
CA ASN A 148 -13.12 -10.41 -5.11
C ASN A 148 -14.33 -10.38 -6.06
N LYS A 149 -15.20 -11.40 -5.96
CA LYS A 149 -16.42 -11.62 -6.79
C LYS A 149 -17.39 -10.42 -6.89
N LEU A 150 -17.25 -9.45 -5.99
CA LEU A 150 -18.16 -8.30 -5.86
C LEU A 150 -17.86 -7.16 -6.83
N PHE A 151 -16.85 -7.28 -7.71
CA PHE A 151 -16.62 -6.33 -8.81
C PHE A 151 -17.70 -6.32 -9.91
N ARG A 152 -18.91 -6.80 -9.61
CA ARG A 152 -20.10 -6.39 -10.35
C ARG A 152 -20.61 -5.13 -9.66
N HIS A 153 -20.52 -3.99 -10.34
CA HIS A 153 -21.28 -2.76 -10.06
C HIS A 153 -20.74 -1.64 -9.16
N GLU A 154 -19.48 -1.63 -8.71
CA GLU A 154 -18.91 -0.43 -8.05
C GLU A 154 -18.13 0.52 -8.96
N SER A 155 -18.27 0.38 -10.29
CA SER A 155 -17.87 1.41 -11.27
C SER A 155 -18.67 2.72 -11.15
N GLY A 156 -19.60 2.83 -10.18
CA GLY A 156 -20.53 3.94 -10.03
C GLY A 156 -19.94 5.26 -9.52
N ASN A 157 -18.78 5.27 -8.86
CA ASN A 157 -18.32 6.47 -8.14
C ASN A 157 -17.05 7.15 -8.66
N PHE A 158 -16.26 6.52 -9.54
CA PHE A 158 -15.13 7.21 -10.19
C PHE A 158 -15.61 7.97 -11.44
N ARG A 159 -16.51 8.95 -11.24
CA ARG A 159 -16.96 9.84 -12.33
C ARG A 159 -15.86 10.81 -12.79
N ALA A 160 -14.84 11.03 -11.97
CA ALA A 160 -13.74 11.91 -12.30
C ALA A 160 -12.69 11.15 -13.11
N ARG A 161 -12.47 11.56 -14.36
CA ARG A 161 -11.24 11.22 -15.08
C ARG A 161 -10.07 11.94 -14.42
N PHE A 162 -8.98 11.24 -14.20
CA PHE A 162 -7.76 11.86 -13.68
C PHE A 162 -6.55 11.50 -14.55
N CYS A 163 -5.67 12.48 -14.71
CA CYS A 163 -4.49 12.39 -15.56
C CYS A 163 -3.25 12.19 -14.70
N LEU A 164 -2.54 11.09 -14.95
CA LEU A 164 -1.28 10.76 -14.30
C LEU A 164 -0.13 11.13 -15.24
N GLY A 165 0.07 12.43 -15.43
CA GLY A 165 1.01 12.98 -16.41
C GLY A 165 2.50 12.72 -16.12
N HIS A 166 2.83 12.08 -14.99
CA HIS A 166 4.18 11.66 -14.61
C HIS A 166 4.36 10.15 -14.57
N LEU A 167 3.27 9.38 -14.63
CA LEU A 167 3.28 7.94 -14.49
C LEU A 167 3.83 7.32 -15.76
N HIS A 168 4.98 6.67 -15.63
CA HIS A 168 5.69 6.05 -16.74
C HIS A 168 5.92 4.55 -16.53
N PHE A 169 5.81 4.06 -15.30
CA PHE A 169 5.91 2.64 -14.98
C PHE A 169 4.66 2.13 -14.26
N VAL A 170 4.01 1.11 -14.83
CA VAL A 170 2.88 0.41 -14.23
C VAL A 170 3.14 -1.08 -14.27
N HIS A 171 3.07 -1.73 -13.10
CA HIS A 171 3.10 -3.18 -12.97
C HIS A 171 1.95 -3.63 -12.10
N LEU A 172 0.97 -4.27 -12.71
CA LEU A 172 -0.14 -4.89 -12.03
C LEU A 172 0.03 -6.40 -12.09
N SER A 173 -0.42 -7.09 -11.06
CA SER A 173 -0.46 -8.55 -11.02
C SER A 173 -1.74 -8.98 -10.34
N LEU A 174 -2.30 -10.13 -10.74
CA LEU A 174 -3.52 -10.64 -10.14
C LEU A 174 -3.22 -11.78 -9.17
N TYR A 175 -3.71 -11.64 -7.93
CA TYR A 175 -3.77 -12.73 -6.98
C TYR A 175 -5.11 -13.47 -7.11
N MET A 176 -5.07 -14.66 -7.71
CA MET A 176 -6.25 -15.51 -7.86
C MET A 176 -6.37 -16.49 -6.70
N ARG A 177 -7.46 -16.38 -5.92
CA ARG A 177 -7.87 -17.50 -5.07
C ARG A 177 -8.54 -18.55 -5.95
N ARG A 178 -7.87 -19.70 -6.12
CA ARG A 178 -8.28 -20.88 -6.91
C ARG A 178 -9.81 -21.05 -6.95
N GLN A 179 -10.50 -20.55 -7.99
CA GLN A 179 -11.84 -21.00 -8.44
C GLN A 179 -12.51 -20.15 -9.54
N HIS A 180 -11.92 -19.06 -10.05
CA HIS A 180 -12.61 -18.20 -11.03
C HIS A 180 -11.82 -18.00 -12.32
N GLN A 181 -12.47 -18.31 -13.45
CA GLN A 181 -11.88 -18.46 -14.78
C GLN A 181 -12.04 -17.25 -15.70
N GLU A 182 -12.76 -16.20 -15.29
CA GLU A 182 -12.95 -15.01 -16.12
C GLU A 182 -12.59 -13.77 -15.31
N LEU A 183 -11.41 -13.22 -15.58
CA LEU A 183 -10.92 -12.00 -14.97
C LEU A 183 -10.84 -10.91 -16.02
N TYR A 184 -11.53 -9.81 -15.76
CA TYR A 184 -11.47 -8.61 -16.57
C TYR A 184 -10.77 -7.52 -15.77
N PHE A 185 -9.63 -7.05 -16.29
CA PHE A 185 -9.08 -5.74 -15.91
C PHE A 185 -9.89 -4.57 -16.48
N GLY A 186 -10.87 -4.86 -17.37
CA GLY A 186 -11.68 -3.84 -18.02
C GLY A 186 -12.39 -2.98 -16.98
N GLY A 187 -12.20 -1.66 -17.07
CA GLY A 187 -12.69 -0.70 -16.09
C GLY A 187 -11.59 0.03 -15.32
N LEU A 188 -10.43 -0.59 -15.04
CA LEU A 188 -9.40 0.06 -14.21
C LEU A 188 -8.86 1.33 -14.89
N PHE A 189 -8.59 1.24 -16.19
CA PHE A 189 -7.98 2.32 -16.97
C PHE A 189 -8.99 3.19 -17.73
N ASP A 190 -10.27 2.84 -17.70
CA ASP A 190 -11.32 3.54 -18.45
C ASP A 190 -11.47 5.02 -18.01
N HIS A 191 -10.96 5.34 -16.82
CA HIS A 191 -11.03 6.66 -16.20
C HIS A 191 -9.64 7.28 -15.93
N ILE A 192 -8.56 6.67 -16.39
CA ILE A 192 -7.18 7.11 -16.09
C ILE A 192 -6.43 7.44 -17.38
N ASP A 193 -6.09 8.71 -17.55
CA ASP A 193 -5.25 9.16 -18.65
C ASP A 193 -3.77 9.04 -18.26
N ILE A 194 -2.98 8.25 -19.00
CA ILE A 194 -1.56 7.99 -18.70
C ILE A 194 -0.70 8.37 -19.92
N PRO A 195 -0.56 9.67 -20.25
CA PRO A 195 0.03 10.11 -21.51
C PRO A 195 1.54 9.84 -21.63
N LYS A 196 2.24 9.50 -20.54
CA LYS A 196 3.68 9.24 -20.51
C LYS A 196 4.04 7.80 -20.15
N LEU A 197 3.10 6.87 -20.29
CA LEU A 197 3.34 5.46 -19.98
C LEU A 197 4.46 4.90 -20.87
N GLN A 198 5.56 4.45 -20.26
CA GLN A 198 6.69 3.83 -20.96
C GLN A 198 6.67 2.32 -20.79
N THR A 199 6.34 1.84 -19.60
CA THR A 199 6.31 0.40 -19.27
C THR A 199 4.97 0.04 -18.64
N LEU A 200 4.30 -0.93 -19.25
CA LEU A 200 3.11 -1.58 -18.72
C LEU A 200 3.37 -3.08 -18.57
N ARG A 201 3.18 -3.60 -17.36
CA ARG A 201 3.22 -5.03 -17.03
C ARG A 201 1.92 -5.40 -16.34
N LEU A 202 1.28 -6.49 -16.77
CA LEU A 202 -0.01 -6.98 -16.28
C LEU A 202 0.09 -8.46 -15.90
#